data_AF-A0A0K0XV69-F1
#
_entry.id   AF-A0A0K0XV69-F1
#
_cell.length_a   1.000
_cell.length_b   1.000
_cell.length_c   1.000
_cell.angle_alpha   90.00
_cell.angle_beta   90.00
_cell.angle_gamma   90.00
#
_symmetry.space_group_name_H-M   'P 1'
#
loop_
_entity.id
_entity.type
_entity.pdbx_description
1 polymer ?
#
loop_
_entity_poly.entity_id
_entity_poly.type
_entity_poly.pdbx_seq_one_letter_code
_entity_poly.pdbx_strand_id
1 'polypeptide(L)'
;MLHSLAPLLIAAPAPRSGTTLLQRLLCSSPEALIYGESVAHDLNLFISMLHNKAMVLSTDQGQHQRQFDAVLSGEVNDWIADLHPGGDWILERFAETVRSYLESHAELAARHGRRRWGAKLPAWPPPMLAQLLEWMPDARLLYIVRNPEDTVRSARLIGACKDLQGIADFVEAWRDHQTEVMRRCPGNRVLWIDYGRLCDEPEPMLQTIEAFAGVGRIDADVLAHRINDHDRRHQAPAPLSDEEQQWVRSRAGDPADRPRGSTHE
;
A
#
# COMPACT_ATOMS: atom_id res chain seq x y z
N MET A 1 -10.87 13.62 -4.05
CA MET A 1 -10.53 14.42 -2.83
C MET A 1 -9.07 14.85 -2.81
N LEU A 2 -8.11 13.99 -3.13
CA LEU A 2 -6.67 14.30 -3.12
C LEU A 2 -6.09 14.24 -4.54
N HIS A 3 -6.74 14.93 -5.47
CA HIS A 3 -6.24 15.13 -6.85
C HIS A 3 -4.92 15.88 -6.79
N SER A 4 -3.97 15.56 -7.69
CA SER A 4 -2.53 15.95 -7.70
C SER A 4 -1.58 14.90 -7.11
N LEU A 5 -2.02 14.13 -6.11
CA LEU A 5 -1.18 13.11 -5.49
C LEU A 5 -1.11 11.86 -6.37
N ALA A 6 0.11 11.50 -6.74
CA ALA A 6 0.41 10.33 -7.57
C ALA A 6 1.51 9.43 -6.96
N PRO A 7 1.36 8.93 -5.71
CA PRO A 7 2.35 8.05 -5.11
C PRO A 7 2.39 6.67 -5.79
N LEU A 8 3.58 6.08 -5.81
CA LEU A 8 3.78 4.65 -6.03
C LEU A 8 3.61 3.92 -4.69
N LEU A 9 2.60 3.07 -4.58
CA LEU A 9 2.33 2.26 -3.40
C LEU A 9 2.95 0.87 -3.61
N ILE A 10 3.82 0.43 -2.70
CA ILE A 10 4.37 -0.93 -2.72
C ILE A 10 3.74 -1.74 -1.61
N ALA A 11 3.05 -2.83 -1.99
CA ALA A 11 2.49 -3.77 -1.04
C ALA A 11 2.69 -5.23 -1.50
N ALA A 12 2.32 -6.14 -0.62
CA ALA A 12 2.32 -7.57 -0.84
C ALA A 12 1.27 -8.22 0.07
N PRO A 13 0.82 -9.46 -0.21
CA PRO A 13 -0.16 -10.12 0.64
C PRO A 13 0.34 -10.35 2.06
N ALA A 14 1.63 -10.67 2.20
CA ALA A 14 2.28 -10.82 3.48
C ALA A 14 3.69 -10.19 3.47
N PRO A 15 4.33 -9.98 4.64
CA PRO A 15 5.76 -9.70 4.71
C PRO A 15 6.57 -10.80 4.02
N ARG A 16 7.86 -10.53 3.77
CA ARG A 16 8.80 -11.51 3.17
C ARG A 16 8.53 -11.87 1.70
N SER A 17 7.65 -11.14 1.03
CA SER A 17 7.33 -11.28 -0.39
C SER A 17 8.23 -10.47 -1.35
N GLY A 18 9.22 -9.73 -0.83
CA GLY A 18 10.14 -8.95 -1.66
C GLY A 18 9.82 -7.46 -1.82
N THR A 19 8.94 -6.88 -0.98
CA THR A 19 8.64 -5.43 -1.04
C THR A 19 9.86 -4.54 -0.83
N THR A 20 10.81 -4.95 0.01
CA THR A 20 12.10 -4.24 0.19
C THR A 20 13.00 -4.34 -1.05
N LEU A 21 12.97 -5.47 -1.78
CA LEU A 21 13.68 -5.58 -3.07
C LEU A 21 13.08 -4.59 -4.08
N LEU A 22 11.75 -4.55 -4.19
CA LEU A 22 11.07 -3.64 -5.11
C LEU A 22 11.31 -2.16 -4.75
N GLN A 23 11.31 -1.84 -3.45
CA GLN A 23 11.70 -0.51 -2.97
C GLN A 23 13.13 -0.14 -3.42
N ARG A 24 14.09 -1.05 -3.27
CA ARG A 24 15.49 -0.83 -3.68
C ARG A 24 15.63 -0.65 -5.20
N LEU A 25 14.92 -1.46 -5.99
CA LEU A 25 14.90 -1.35 -7.45
C LEU A 25 14.36 0.00 -7.90
N LEU A 26 13.23 0.44 -7.35
CA LEU A 26 12.68 1.75 -7.70
C LEU A 26 13.59 2.91 -7.24
N CYS A 27 14.22 2.80 -6.07
CA CYS A 27 15.18 3.82 -5.60
C CYS A 27 16.50 3.84 -6.37
N SER A 28 16.88 2.75 -7.05
CA SER A 28 18.10 2.73 -7.89
C SER A 28 17.92 3.52 -9.17
N SER A 29 16.70 3.61 -9.69
CA SER A 29 16.37 4.58 -10.73
C SER A 29 16.57 6.01 -10.21
N PRO A 30 17.24 6.90 -10.95
CA PRO A 30 17.41 8.31 -10.56
C PRO A 30 16.08 9.09 -10.56
N GLU A 31 14.97 8.47 -10.96
CA GLU A 31 13.68 9.13 -11.14
C GLU A 31 12.69 8.89 -10.00
N ALA A 32 12.95 7.91 -9.12
CA ALA A 32 12.05 7.57 -8.03
C ALA A 32 12.71 7.65 -6.64
N LEU A 33 11.88 7.97 -5.65
CA LEU A 33 12.19 7.84 -4.22
C LEU A 33 11.03 7.15 -3.51
N ILE A 34 11.27 5.92 -3.04
CA ILE A 34 10.26 5.17 -2.30
C ILE A 34 10.61 5.17 -0.81
N TYR A 35 9.75 5.82 -0.03
CA TYR A 35 9.84 5.86 1.42
C TYR A 35 9.45 4.51 2.05
N GLY A 36 9.92 4.28 3.27
CA GLY A 36 9.64 3.07 4.03
C GLY A 36 8.28 3.09 4.72
N GLU A 37 8.14 2.20 5.71
CA GLU A 37 6.90 1.92 6.41
C GLU A 37 6.37 3.12 7.21
N SER A 38 7.25 3.99 7.73
CA SER A 38 6.83 5.21 8.45
C SER A 38 5.91 6.10 7.60
N VAL A 39 6.30 6.42 6.36
CA VAL A 39 5.47 7.23 5.45
C VAL A 39 4.21 6.49 5.02
N ALA A 40 4.26 5.16 4.91
CA ALA A 40 3.06 4.37 4.67
C ALA A 40 2.08 4.41 5.85
N HIS A 41 2.58 4.43 7.09
CA HIS A 41 1.76 4.63 8.28
C HIS A 41 1.18 6.05 8.35
N ASP A 42 1.93 7.06 7.93
CA ASP A 42 1.42 8.43 7.81
C ASP A 42 0.28 8.50 6.79
N LEU A 43 0.44 7.88 5.61
CA LEU A 43 -0.64 7.75 4.62
C LEU A 43 -1.90 7.12 5.24
N ASN A 44 -1.76 6.03 5.99
CA ASN A 44 -2.89 5.38 6.65
C ASN A 44 -3.54 6.31 7.68
N LEU A 45 -2.75 6.98 8.52
CA LEU A 45 -3.23 7.87 9.56
C LEU A 45 -4.06 9.01 8.97
N PHE A 46 -3.51 9.74 7.99
CA PHE A 46 -4.16 10.91 7.42
C PHE A 46 -5.41 10.55 6.60
N ILE A 47 -5.38 9.42 5.89
CA ILE A 47 -6.56 8.94 5.16
C ILE A 47 -7.66 8.48 6.12
N SER A 48 -7.32 7.76 7.19
CA SER A 48 -8.29 7.41 8.23
C SER A 48 -8.89 8.64 8.90
N MET A 49 -8.08 9.66 9.21
CA MET A 49 -8.57 10.91 9.78
C MET A 49 -9.56 11.61 8.84
N LEU A 50 -9.21 11.76 7.57
CA LEU A 50 -10.08 12.39 6.58
C LEU A 50 -11.36 11.56 6.36
N HIS A 51 -11.28 10.23 6.43
CA HIS A 51 -12.44 9.34 6.31
C HIS A 51 -13.40 9.50 7.47
N ASN A 52 -12.86 9.44 8.68
CA ASN A 52 -13.66 9.62 9.88
C ASN A 52 -14.29 11.01 9.90
N LYS A 53 -13.56 12.06 9.48
CA LYS A 53 -14.11 13.41 9.38
C LYS A 53 -15.23 13.49 8.34
N ALA A 54 -15.05 12.91 7.16
CA ALA A 54 -16.08 12.85 6.13
C ALA A 54 -17.35 12.13 6.63
N MET A 55 -17.19 10.99 7.32
CA MET A 55 -18.29 10.22 7.89
C MET A 55 -19.08 11.02 8.94
N VAL A 56 -18.37 11.63 9.90
CA VAL A 56 -19.00 12.47 10.94
C VAL A 56 -19.78 13.62 10.32
N LEU A 57 -19.18 14.33 9.35
CA LEU A 57 -19.85 15.44 8.69
C LEU A 57 -21.06 14.99 7.86
N SER A 58 -20.98 13.82 7.20
CA SER A 58 -22.06 13.30 6.36
C SER A 58 -23.33 12.90 7.12
N THR A 59 -23.23 12.59 8.41
CA THR A 59 -24.35 12.03 9.19
C THR A 59 -25.43 13.08 9.47
N ASP A 60 -25.07 14.36 9.55
CA ASP A 60 -26.04 15.42 9.88
C ASP A 60 -25.73 16.80 9.27
N GLN A 61 -25.27 16.83 8.01
CA GLN A 61 -24.93 18.09 7.32
C GLN A 61 -26.07 19.12 7.38
N GLY A 62 -27.32 18.66 7.23
CA GLY A 62 -28.49 19.54 7.19
C GLY A 62 -28.85 20.16 8.54
N GLN A 63 -28.71 19.45 9.67
CA GLN A 63 -28.96 20.04 10.98
C GLN A 63 -27.84 21.01 11.36
N HIS A 64 -26.58 20.63 11.20
CA HIS A 64 -25.44 21.49 11.54
C HIS A 64 -25.48 22.81 10.77
N GLN A 65 -25.74 22.78 9.46
CA GLN A 65 -25.82 23.99 8.65
C GLN A 65 -26.96 24.91 9.12
N ARG A 66 -28.16 24.35 9.36
CA ARG A 66 -29.31 25.14 9.81
C ARG A 66 -29.08 25.79 11.17
N GLN A 67 -28.55 25.05 12.13
CA GLN A 67 -28.25 25.59 13.46
C GLN A 67 -27.17 26.68 13.39
N PHE A 68 -26.15 26.48 12.55
CA PHE A 68 -25.10 27.48 12.33
C PHE A 68 -25.67 28.76 11.71
N ASP A 69 -26.48 28.64 10.66
CA ASP A 69 -27.13 29.78 10.00
C ASP A 69 -28.08 30.54 10.95
N ALA A 70 -28.82 29.82 11.79
CA ALA A 70 -29.69 30.41 12.82
C ALA A 70 -28.90 31.22 13.86
N VAL A 71 -27.75 30.71 14.31
CA VAL A 71 -26.87 31.48 15.21
C VAL A 71 -26.34 32.73 14.51
N LEU A 72 -25.95 32.65 13.22
CA LEU A 72 -25.52 33.81 12.44
C LEU A 72 -26.64 34.83 12.18
N SER A 73 -27.91 34.40 12.14
CA SER A 73 -29.08 35.29 12.04
C SER A 73 -29.48 35.93 13.39
N GLY A 74 -28.83 35.54 14.49
CA GLY A 74 -29.09 36.06 15.83
C GLY A 74 -30.05 35.22 16.67
N GLU A 75 -30.46 34.04 16.20
CA GLU A 75 -31.28 33.08 16.93
C GLU A 75 -30.45 32.33 17.97
N VAL A 76 -30.05 33.03 19.05
CA VAL A 76 -29.14 32.52 20.08
C VAL A 76 -29.82 32.01 21.35
N ASN A 77 -31.14 32.13 21.46
CA ASN A 77 -31.93 31.71 22.62
C ASN A 77 -32.50 30.29 22.46
N ASP A 78 -31.69 29.35 21.99
CA ASP A 78 -32.05 27.93 21.77
C ASP A 78 -30.94 26.99 22.30
N TRP A 79 -31.17 25.68 22.28
CA TRP A 79 -30.22 24.65 22.71
C TRP A 79 -29.11 24.43 21.66
N ILE A 80 -27.97 25.11 21.86
CA ILE A 80 -26.80 25.07 20.97
C ILE A 80 -25.69 24.20 21.58
N ALA A 81 -25.89 22.88 21.61
CA ALA A 81 -24.91 21.95 22.21
C ALA A 81 -23.70 21.66 21.32
N ASP A 82 -23.87 21.65 19.99
CA ASP A 82 -22.79 21.41 19.03
C ASP A 82 -22.87 22.43 17.89
N LEU A 83 -22.31 23.62 18.12
CA LEU A 83 -22.21 24.65 17.08
C LEU A 83 -21.09 24.30 16.09
N HIS A 84 -21.33 23.31 15.25
CA HIS A 84 -20.41 22.96 14.18
C HIS A 84 -20.72 23.83 12.96
N PRO A 85 -19.71 24.44 12.29
CA PRO A 85 -19.91 25.25 11.06
C PRO A 85 -20.41 24.46 9.84
N GLY A 86 -20.88 23.21 10.05
CA GLY A 86 -21.40 22.31 9.03
C GLY A 86 -20.49 22.13 7.80
N GLY A 87 -21.08 21.51 6.79
CA GLY A 87 -20.75 21.76 5.40
C GLY A 87 -19.46 21.16 4.82
N ASP A 88 -19.41 21.22 3.50
CA ASP A 88 -18.29 20.76 2.68
C ASP A 88 -17.04 21.62 2.89
N TRP A 89 -17.19 22.89 3.32
CA TRP A 89 -16.08 23.81 3.52
C TRP A 89 -15.07 23.31 4.57
N ILE A 90 -15.53 22.83 5.74
CA ILE A 90 -14.61 22.27 6.75
C ILE A 90 -13.92 21.01 6.23
N LEU A 91 -14.68 20.16 5.50
CA LEU A 91 -14.12 18.94 4.93
C LEU A 91 -13.04 19.25 3.89
N GLU A 92 -13.27 20.25 3.04
CA GLU A 92 -12.30 20.74 2.07
C GLU A 92 -11.04 21.27 2.74
N ARG A 93 -11.16 22.12 3.77
CA ARG A 93 -10.01 22.63 4.54
C ARG A 93 -9.23 21.51 5.23
N PHE A 94 -9.93 20.50 5.74
CA PHE A 94 -9.29 19.33 6.33
C PHE A 94 -8.56 18.49 5.27
N ALA A 95 -9.19 18.27 4.11
CA ALA A 95 -8.58 17.58 2.99
C ALA A 95 -7.35 18.32 2.45
N GLU A 96 -7.36 19.65 2.42
CA GLU A 96 -6.18 20.47 2.07
C GLU A 96 -5.04 20.32 3.07
N THR A 97 -5.34 20.24 4.36
CA THR A 97 -4.33 19.99 5.40
C THR A 97 -3.67 18.63 5.19
N VAL A 98 -4.48 17.59 4.96
CA VAL A 98 -4.00 16.24 4.62
C VAL A 98 -3.17 16.25 3.33
N ARG A 99 -3.68 16.91 2.28
CA ARG A 99 -2.98 17.03 0.99
C ARG A 99 -1.62 17.69 1.16
N SER A 100 -1.55 18.83 1.84
CA SER A 100 -0.31 19.59 2.03
C SER A 100 0.76 18.77 2.75
N TYR A 101 0.37 18.02 3.79
CA TYR A 101 1.31 17.13 4.46
C TYR A 101 1.85 16.05 3.50
N LEU A 102 0.97 15.38 2.75
CA LEU A 102 1.37 14.31 1.83
C LEU A 102 2.17 14.84 0.62
N GLU A 103 1.84 16.04 0.11
CA GLU A 103 2.58 16.72 -0.95
C GLU A 103 4.03 17.02 -0.53
N SER A 104 4.29 17.26 0.76
CA SER A 104 5.65 17.50 1.25
C SER A 104 6.62 16.34 0.95
N HIS A 105 6.13 15.09 0.90
CA HIS A 105 6.94 13.94 0.50
C HIS A 105 7.30 13.96 -0.99
N ALA A 106 6.37 14.41 -1.84
CA ALA A 106 6.59 14.59 -3.27
C ALA A 106 7.58 15.73 -3.52
N GLU A 107 7.43 16.85 -2.83
CA GLU A 107 8.33 18.00 -2.90
C GLU A 107 9.74 17.64 -2.45
N LEU A 108 9.88 16.89 -1.35
CA LEU A 108 11.19 16.42 -0.89
C LEU A 108 11.87 15.53 -1.94
N ALA A 109 11.13 14.59 -2.53
CA ALA A 109 11.64 13.77 -3.63
C ALA A 109 12.11 14.64 -4.81
N ALA A 110 11.29 15.63 -5.21
CA ALA A 110 11.61 16.56 -6.30
C ALA A 110 12.85 17.41 -6.01
N ARG A 111 13.05 17.88 -4.76
CA ARG A 111 14.26 18.59 -4.33
C ARG A 111 15.54 17.76 -4.50
N HIS A 112 15.41 16.42 -4.49
CA HIS A 112 16.49 15.49 -4.76
C HIS A 112 16.50 14.97 -6.21
N GLY A 113 15.81 15.65 -7.13
CA GLY A 113 15.76 15.30 -8.56
C GLY A 113 14.91 14.07 -8.87
N ARG A 114 14.10 13.58 -7.91
CA ARG A 114 13.26 12.39 -8.08
C ARG A 114 11.86 12.83 -8.48
N ARG A 115 11.41 12.46 -9.68
CA ARG A 115 10.10 12.85 -10.24
C ARG A 115 8.94 11.99 -9.73
N ARG A 116 9.23 10.79 -9.25
CA ARG A 116 8.27 9.87 -8.61
C ARG A 116 8.60 9.73 -7.14
N TRP A 117 7.55 9.62 -6.34
CA TRP A 117 7.66 9.30 -4.93
C TRP A 117 6.68 8.19 -4.59
N GLY A 118 6.85 7.58 -3.42
CA GLY A 118 5.97 6.50 -3.00
C GLY A 118 6.27 6.00 -1.62
N ALA A 119 5.52 5.01 -1.16
CA ALA A 119 5.72 4.40 0.14
C ALA A 119 5.55 2.88 0.06
N LYS A 120 6.22 2.17 0.96
CA LYS A 120 6.16 0.71 1.05
C LYS A 120 5.59 0.27 2.39
N LEU A 121 4.61 -0.63 2.36
CA LEU A 121 4.14 -1.36 3.52
C LEU A 121 3.84 -2.82 3.13
N PRO A 122 4.59 -3.81 3.67
CA PRO A 122 4.21 -5.21 3.50
C PRO A 122 2.87 -5.47 4.20
N ALA A 123 2.03 -6.37 3.65
CA ALA A 123 0.70 -6.66 4.20
C ALA A 123 -0.17 -5.40 4.41
N TRP A 124 -0.07 -4.43 3.50
CA TRP A 124 -0.87 -3.20 3.55
C TRP A 124 -2.36 -3.57 3.54
N PRO A 125 -3.16 -3.14 4.55
CA PRO A 125 -4.56 -3.50 4.64
C PRO A 125 -5.33 -3.20 3.32
N PRO A 126 -5.96 -4.20 2.68
CA PRO A 126 -6.64 -4.02 1.40
C PRO A 126 -7.72 -2.93 1.38
N PRO A 127 -8.56 -2.74 2.43
CA PRO A 127 -9.50 -1.63 2.46
C PRO A 127 -8.82 -0.25 2.39
N MET A 128 -7.64 -0.13 3.01
CA MET A 128 -6.86 1.11 3.01
C MET A 128 -6.23 1.38 1.64
N LEU A 129 -5.70 0.34 0.98
CA LEU A 129 -5.21 0.45 -0.41
C LEU A 129 -6.32 0.91 -1.36
N ALA A 130 -7.52 0.31 -1.24
CA ALA A 130 -8.66 0.67 -2.07
C ALA A 130 -9.06 2.14 -1.86
N GLN A 131 -9.09 2.59 -0.60
CA GLN A 131 -9.40 3.98 -0.25
C GLN A 131 -8.33 4.97 -0.74
N LEU A 132 -7.05 4.64 -0.60
CA LEU A 132 -5.94 5.43 -1.14
C LEU A 132 -6.09 5.61 -2.65
N LEU A 133 -6.35 4.53 -3.38
CA LEU A 133 -6.59 4.57 -4.82
C LEU A 133 -7.86 5.36 -5.14
N GLU A 134 -8.94 5.24 -4.37
CA GLU A 134 -10.16 6.03 -4.60
C GLU A 134 -9.89 7.54 -4.47
N TRP A 135 -9.13 7.95 -3.45
CA TRP A 135 -8.96 9.36 -3.13
C TRP A 135 -7.81 10.04 -3.85
N MET A 136 -6.80 9.26 -4.27
CA MET A 136 -5.67 9.65 -5.09
C MET A 136 -5.78 8.95 -6.45
N PRO A 137 -6.50 9.54 -7.42
CA PRO A 137 -6.81 8.87 -8.69
C PRO A 137 -5.56 8.50 -9.50
N ASP A 138 -4.48 9.25 -9.34
CA ASP A 138 -3.21 9.05 -10.05
C ASP A 138 -2.22 8.12 -9.30
N ALA A 139 -2.57 7.65 -8.10
CA ALA A 139 -1.78 6.66 -7.37
C ALA A 139 -1.75 5.32 -8.11
N ARG A 140 -0.63 4.62 -8.00
CA ARG A 140 -0.40 3.30 -8.64
C ARG A 140 0.08 2.31 -7.61
N LEU A 141 -0.49 1.10 -7.62
CA LEU A 141 -0.13 0.02 -6.71
C LEU A 141 0.77 -0.99 -7.43
N LEU A 142 1.99 -1.19 -6.93
CA LEU A 142 2.84 -2.31 -7.29
C LEU A 142 2.68 -3.38 -6.21
N TYR A 143 2.07 -4.51 -6.57
CA TYR A 143 1.71 -5.58 -5.65
C TYR A 143 2.54 -6.83 -5.93
N ILE A 144 3.56 -7.07 -5.10
CA ILE A 144 4.48 -8.19 -5.29
C ILE A 144 4.01 -9.44 -4.55
N VAL A 145 3.88 -10.53 -5.30
CA VAL A 145 3.40 -11.83 -4.83
C VAL A 145 4.55 -12.83 -4.94
N ARG A 146 4.77 -13.58 -3.86
CA ARG A 146 5.79 -14.63 -3.78
C ARG A 146 5.13 -15.93 -3.37
N ASN A 147 5.73 -17.05 -3.78
CA ASN A 147 5.28 -18.39 -3.37
C ASN A 147 5.08 -18.43 -1.83
N PRO A 148 3.90 -18.85 -1.34
CA PRO A 148 3.57 -18.87 0.08
C PRO A 148 4.55 -19.73 0.90
N GLU A 149 5.02 -20.86 0.37
CA GLU A 149 6.03 -21.70 1.05
C GLU A 149 7.33 -20.93 1.28
N ASP A 150 7.81 -20.21 0.25
CA ASP A 150 9.02 -19.41 0.36
C ASP A 150 8.87 -18.24 1.34
N THR A 151 7.68 -17.63 1.38
CA THR A 151 7.39 -16.57 2.36
C THR A 151 7.39 -17.10 3.78
N VAL A 152 6.80 -18.27 4.03
CA VAL A 152 6.80 -18.93 5.34
C VAL A 152 8.22 -19.32 5.77
N ARG A 153 9.00 -19.95 4.89
CA ARG A 153 10.43 -20.26 5.15
C ARG A 153 11.22 -19.01 5.51
N SER A 154 10.94 -17.89 4.85
CA SER A 154 11.59 -16.61 5.12
C SER A 154 11.08 -15.91 6.39
N ALA A 155 9.81 -16.12 6.77
CA ALA A 155 9.19 -15.58 7.98
C ALA A 155 9.67 -16.32 9.24
N ARG A 156 9.92 -17.64 9.13
CA ARG A 156 10.54 -18.45 10.20
C ARG A 156 11.87 -17.89 10.68
N LEU A 157 12.71 -17.41 9.77
CA LEU A 157 14.03 -16.86 10.10
C LEU A 157 13.97 -15.71 11.11
N ILE A 158 12.90 -14.91 11.07
CA ILE A 158 12.72 -13.76 11.95
C ILE A 158 11.74 -14.06 13.10
N GLY A 159 11.40 -15.34 13.30
CA GLY A 159 10.51 -15.78 14.36
C GLY A 159 9.03 -15.42 14.17
N ALA A 160 8.61 -15.02 12.96
CA ALA A 160 7.22 -14.63 12.67
C ALA A 160 6.27 -15.83 12.52
N CYS A 161 6.78 -17.02 12.21
CA CYS A 161 6.04 -18.28 12.22
C CYS A 161 6.83 -19.29 13.05
N LYS A 162 6.31 -19.71 14.21
CA LYS A 162 7.05 -20.62 15.12
C LYS A 162 6.50 -22.04 15.12
N ASP A 163 5.21 -22.19 14.90
CA ASP A 163 4.47 -23.45 14.93
C ASP A 163 3.46 -23.52 13.77
N LEU A 164 2.70 -24.61 13.71
CA LEU A 164 1.68 -24.82 12.67
C LEU A 164 0.58 -23.75 12.71
N GLN A 165 0.20 -23.26 13.88
CA GLN A 165 -0.81 -22.20 14.00
C GLN A 165 -0.28 -20.87 13.43
N GLY A 166 0.96 -20.50 13.73
CA GLY A 166 1.58 -19.30 13.16
C GLY A 166 1.82 -19.42 11.65
N ILE A 167 2.03 -20.63 11.12
CA ILE A 167 2.02 -20.87 9.66
C ILE A 167 0.59 -20.66 9.13
N ALA A 168 -0.42 -21.17 9.84
CA ALA A 168 -1.81 -21.06 9.46
C ALA A 168 -2.27 -19.61 9.31
N ASP A 169 -2.09 -18.82 10.37
CA ASP A 169 -2.48 -17.42 10.41
C ASP A 169 -1.77 -16.63 9.30
N PHE A 170 -0.49 -16.94 9.05
CA PHE A 170 0.30 -16.28 8.00
C PHE A 170 -0.21 -16.59 6.59
N VAL A 171 -0.50 -17.87 6.29
CA VAL A 171 -0.99 -18.28 4.96
C VAL A 171 -2.41 -17.80 4.72
N GLU A 172 -3.26 -17.80 5.73
CA GLU A 172 -4.61 -17.23 5.65
C GLU A 172 -4.57 -15.73 5.39
N ALA A 173 -3.77 -14.98 6.16
CA ALA A 173 -3.58 -13.56 5.92
C ALA A 173 -3.03 -13.28 4.52
N TRP A 174 -2.05 -14.08 4.04
CA TRP A 174 -1.52 -13.98 2.68
C TRP A 174 -2.63 -14.16 1.64
N ARG A 175 -3.45 -15.21 1.76
CA ARG A 175 -4.54 -15.50 0.80
C ARG A 175 -5.61 -14.42 0.83
N ASP A 176 -6.03 -14.03 2.02
CA ASP A 176 -7.14 -13.12 2.23
C ASP A 176 -6.76 -11.70 1.76
N HIS A 177 -5.54 -11.25 2.03
CA HIS A 177 -5.04 -9.97 1.51
C HIS A 177 -4.97 -9.96 -0.02
N GLN A 178 -4.46 -11.03 -0.64
CA GLN A 178 -4.42 -11.12 -2.09
C GLN A 178 -5.83 -11.06 -2.69
N THR A 179 -6.75 -11.85 -2.14
CA THR A 179 -8.15 -11.93 -2.59
C THR A 179 -8.85 -10.58 -2.46
N GLU A 180 -8.68 -9.90 -1.33
CA GLU A 180 -9.31 -8.61 -1.07
C GLU A 180 -8.72 -7.49 -1.94
N VAL A 181 -7.42 -7.52 -2.26
CA VAL A 181 -6.83 -6.56 -3.21
C VAL A 181 -7.39 -6.78 -4.61
N MET A 182 -7.48 -8.03 -5.08
CA MET A 182 -8.12 -8.33 -6.38
C MET A 182 -9.56 -7.86 -6.44
N ARG A 183 -10.31 -8.01 -5.34
CA ARG A 183 -11.72 -7.64 -5.28
C ARG A 183 -11.96 -6.14 -5.19
N ARG A 184 -11.11 -5.41 -4.46
CA ARG A 184 -11.36 -4.00 -4.10
C ARG A 184 -10.56 -3.01 -4.92
N CYS A 185 -9.38 -3.37 -5.41
CA CYS A 185 -8.50 -2.44 -6.10
C CYS A 185 -8.75 -2.46 -7.62
N PRO A 186 -8.80 -1.29 -8.28
CA PRO A 186 -9.05 -1.23 -9.72
C PRO A 186 -7.85 -1.77 -10.51
N GLY A 187 -8.09 -2.83 -11.29
CA GLY A 187 -7.02 -3.59 -11.96
C GLY A 187 -6.10 -2.76 -12.86
N ASN A 188 -6.59 -1.70 -13.52
CA ASN A 188 -5.77 -0.80 -14.34
C ASN A 188 -4.78 0.07 -13.54
N ARG A 189 -4.89 0.09 -12.20
CA ARG A 189 -3.98 0.80 -11.28
C ARG A 189 -3.22 -0.14 -10.36
N VAL A 190 -3.26 -1.45 -10.63
CA VAL A 190 -2.50 -2.47 -9.92
C VAL A 190 -1.60 -3.22 -10.89
N LEU A 191 -0.30 -3.18 -10.66
CA LEU A 191 0.65 -4.08 -11.30
C LEU A 191 0.92 -5.26 -10.36
N TRP A 192 0.54 -6.45 -10.80
CA TRP A 192 0.84 -7.70 -10.13
C TRP A 192 2.23 -8.19 -10.53
N ILE A 193 3.13 -8.30 -9.56
CA ILE A 193 4.52 -8.69 -9.78
C ILE A 193 4.72 -10.08 -9.19
N ASP A 194 5.02 -11.06 -10.04
CA ASP A 194 5.47 -12.37 -9.58
C ASP A 194 6.96 -12.28 -9.19
N TYR A 195 7.26 -12.54 -7.91
CA TYR A 195 8.62 -12.49 -7.38
C TYR A 195 9.56 -13.50 -8.06
N GLY A 196 9.05 -14.70 -8.39
CA GLY A 196 9.81 -15.74 -9.07
C GLY A 196 10.23 -15.27 -10.47
N ARG A 197 9.27 -14.81 -11.28
CA ARG A 197 9.58 -14.21 -12.59
C ARG A 197 10.49 -13.00 -12.49
N LEU A 198 10.33 -12.13 -11.49
CA LEU A 198 11.25 -11.00 -11.30
C LEU A 198 12.70 -11.47 -11.07
N CYS A 199 12.90 -12.62 -10.43
CA CYS A 199 14.23 -13.19 -10.22
C CYS A 199 14.75 -14.00 -11.43
N ASP A 200 13.89 -14.77 -12.10
CA ASP A 200 14.26 -15.69 -13.17
C ASP A 200 14.32 -15.00 -14.54
N GLU A 201 13.44 -14.03 -14.77
CA GLU A 201 13.30 -13.23 -15.99
C GLU A 201 13.29 -11.73 -15.65
N PRO A 202 14.39 -11.17 -15.12
CA PRO A 202 14.41 -9.82 -14.59
C PRO A 202 14.16 -8.77 -15.67
N GLU A 203 14.77 -8.89 -16.85
CA GLU A 203 14.73 -7.85 -17.89
C GLU A 203 13.28 -7.51 -18.34
N PRO A 204 12.43 -8.47 -18.76
CA PRO A 204 11.03 -8.15 -19.11
C PRO A 204 10.22 -7.60 -17.93
N MET A 205 10.47 -8.09 -16.72
CA MET A 205 9.73 -7.66 -15.53
C MET A 205 10.12 -6.23 -15.13
N LEU A 206 11.41 -5.88 -15.20
CA LEU A 206 11.90 -4.53 -14.94
C LEU A 206 11.34 -3.54 -15.95
N GLN A 207 11.32 -3.87 -17.24
CA GLN A 207 10.69 -3.03 -18.27
C GLN A 207 9.20 -2.78 -17.99
N THR A 208 8.47 -3.81 -17.54
CA THR A 208 7.06 -3.68 -17.14
C THR A 208 6.90 -2.77 -15.92
N ILE A 209 7.76 -2.93 -14.90
CA ILE A 209 7.76 -2.09 -13.70
C ILE A 209 8.08 -0.64 -14.05
N GLU A 210 9.06 -0.38 -14.91
CA GLU A 210 9.44 0.95 -15.38
C GLU A 210 8.29 1.65 -16.10
N ALA A 211 7.68 0.96 -17.06
CA ALA A 211 6.53 1.48 -17.80
C ALA A 211 5.35 1.80 -16.87
N PHE A 212 5.00 0.86 -15.99
CA PHE A 212 3.89 1.02 -15.05
C PHE A 212 4.16 2.10 -14.00
N ALA A 213 5.35 2.16 -13.42
CA ALA A 213 5.72 3.19 -12.45
C ALA A 213 5.98 4.56 -13.11
N GLY A 214 6.16 4.58 -14.43
CA GLY A 214 6.59 5.75 -15.17
C GLY A 214 7.92 6.26 -14.64
N VAL A 215 8.92 5.38 -14.62
CA VAL A 215 10.33 5.63 -14.30
C VAL A 215 11.21 4.95 -15.36
N GLY A 216 12.51 5.22 -15.39
CA GLY A 216 13.46 4.48 -16.21
C GLY A 216 14.82 4.33 -15.56
N ARG A 217 15.67 3.47 -16.14
CA ARG A 217 17.02 3.16 -15.66
C ARG A 217 17.03 2.54 -14.25
N ILE A 218 16.12 1.59 -13.98
CA ILE A 218 16.25 0.73 -12.81
C ILE A 218 17.52 -0.11 -12.96
N ASP A 219 18.37 -0.05 -11.94
CA ASP A 219 19.60 -0.85 -11.88
C ASP A 219 19.27 -2.31 -11.56
N ALA A 220 19.45 -3.20 -12.54
CA ALA A 220 19.22 -4.63 -12.40
C ALA A 220 20.21 -5.30 -11.44
N ASP A 221 21.40 -4.73 -11.20
CA ASP A 221 22.41 -5.32 -10.30
C ASP A 221 21.93 -5.36 -8.84
N VAL A 222 20.89 -4.57 -8.50
CA VAL A 222 20.20 -4.65 -7.21
C VAL A 222 19.70 -6.07 -6.91
N LEU A 223 19.31 -6.85 -7.93
CA LEU A 223 18.84 -8.23 -7.81
C LEU A 223 19.95 -9.20 -7.38
N ALA A 224 21.20 -8.92 -7.75
CA ALA A 224 22.35 -9.74 -7.36
C ALA A 224 22.61 -9.66 -5.84
N HIS A 225 22.17 -8.59 -5.19
CA HIS A 225 22.37 -8.34 -3.77
C HIS A 225 21.14 -8.70 -2.92
N ARG A 226 21.10 -9.96 -2.46
CA ARG A 226 20.02 -10.47 -1.58
C ARG A 226 20.16 -9.93 -0.15
N ILE A 227 19.06 -9.39 0.39
CA ILE A 227 18.97 -8.89 1.77
C ILE A 227 17.67 -9.43 2.37
N ASN A 228 17.74 -10.08 3.52
CA ASN A 228 16.56 -10.55 4.24
C ASN A 228 16.61 -10.30 5.76
N ASP A 229 17.58 -9.50 6.21
CA ASP A 229 17.80 -9.14 7.60
C ASP A 229 18.18 -7.66 7.72
N HIS A 230 17.95 -7.06 8.89
CA HIS A 230 18.27 -5.66 9.21
C HIS A 230 19.77 -5.36 9.09
N ASP A 231 20.62 -6.35 9.35
CA ASP A 231 22.08 -6.23 9.25
C ASP A 231 22.63 -6.35 7.81
N ARG A 232 21.75 -6.26 6.80
CA ARG A 232 22.08 -6.36 5.36
C ARG A 232 22.71 -7.71 4.96
N ARG A 233 22.55 -8.74 5.78
CA ARG A 233 23.02 -10.10 5.49
C ARG A 233 21.90 -10.92 4.86
N HIS A 234 22.29 -11.88 4.02
CA HIS A 234 21.41 -12.93 3.55
C HIS A 234 21.56 -14.16 4.43
N GLN A 235 20.47 -14.59 5.05
CA GLN A 235 20.40 -15.87 5.76
C GLN A 235 19.60 -16.88 4.93
N ALA A 236 20.07 -18.12 4.84
CA ALA A 236 19.33 -19.17 4.13
C ALA A 236 17.98 -19.44 4.84
N PRO A 237 16.84 -19.52 4.12
CA PRO A 237 15.53 -19.78 4.73
C PRO A 237 15.48 -21.08 5.53
N ALA A 238 14.72 -21.08 6.64
CA ALA A 238 14.50 -22.29 7.43
C ALA A 238 13.67 -23.29 6.60
N PRO A 239 13.99 -24.60 6.63
CA PRO A 239 13.22 -25.59 5.90
C PRO A 239 11.80 -25.75 6.49
N LEU A 240 10.89 -26.27 5.65
CA LEU A 240 9.57 -26.76 6.05
C LEU A 240 9.56 -28.29 5.92
N SER A 241 8.91 -28.98 6.85
CA SER A 241 8.62 -30.41 6.72
C SER A 241 7.65 -30.67 5.55
N ASP A 242 7.55 -31.92 5.10
CA ASP A 242 6.60 -32.28 4.02
C ASP A 242 5.14 -32.04 4.45
N GLU A 243 4.83 -32.32 5.71
CA GLU A 243 3.53 -32.02 6.31
C GLU A 243 3.22 -30.52 6.24
N GLU A 244 4.17 -29.67 6.64
CA GLU A 244 4.03 -28.21 6.59
C GLU A 244 3.87 -27.69 5.16
N GLN A 245 4.63 -28.25 4.21
CA GLN A 245 4.52 -27.87 2.79
C GLN A 245 3.14 -28.24 2.23
N GLN A 246 2.68 -29.47 2.47
CA GLN A 246 1.35 -29.90 2.04
C GLN A 246 0.25 -29.05 2.67
N TRP A 247 0.44 -28.69 3.94
CA TRP A 247 -0.47 -27.83 4.69
C TRP A 247 -0.55 -26.44 4.06
N VAL A 248 0.59 -25.78 3.79
CA VAL A 248 0.64 -24.47 3.12
C VAL A 248 -0.06 -24.51 1.76
N ARG A 249 0.22 -25.53 0.95
CA ARG A 249 -0.42 -25.71 -0.38
C ARG A 249 -1.93 -25.84 -0.28
N SER A 250 -2.43 -26.58 0.71
CA SER A 250 -3.87 -26.78 0.90
C SER A 250 -4.64 -25.50 1.24
N ARG A 251 -3.99 -24.49 1.84
CA ARG A 251 -4.64 -23.26 2.31
C ARG A 251 -4.37 -22.03 1.46
N ALA A 252 -3.26 -21.99 0.73
CA ALA A 252 -2.91 -20.83 -0.09
C ALA A 252 -3.73 -20.71 -1.39
N GLY A 253 -4.49 -21.74 -1.78
CA GLY A 253 -5.24 -21.77 -3.04
C GLY A 253 -4.37 -22.15 -4.24
N ASP A 254 -4.99 -22.33 -5.41
CA ASP A 254 -4.28 -22.75 -6.63
C ASP A 254 -3.41 -21.60 -7.17
N PRO A 255 -2.11 -21.83 -7.47
CA PRO A 255 -1.29 -20.88 -8.22
C PRO A 255 -1.93 -20.37 -9.52
N ALA A 256 -2.82 -21.15 -10.15
CA ALA A 256 -3.57 -20.78 -11.34
C ALA A 256 -4.60 -19.65 -11.10
N ASP A 257 -5.06 -19.47 -9.86
CA ASP A 257 -5.98 -18.40 -9.46
C ASP A 257 -5.25 -17.06 -9.25
N ARG A 258 -3.93 -17.02 -9.44
CA ARG A 258 -3.15 -15.79 -9.35
C ARG A 258 -3.35 -14.94 -10.60
N PRO A 259 -3.57 -13.63 -10.46
CA PRO A 259 -3.72 -12.73 -11.60
C PRO A 259 -2.44 -12.78 -12.42
N ARG A 260 -2.56 -13.21 -13.68
CA ARG A 260 -1.46 -13.14 -14.65
C ARG A 260 -1.16 -11.66 -14.86
N GLY A 261 0.12 -11.28 -14.75
CA GLY A 261 0.56 -9.89 -14.85
C GLY A 261 -0.14 -9.18 -15.99
N SER A 262 -0.74 -8.03 -15.70
CA SER A 262 -1.54 -7.26 -16.65
C SER A 262 -0.71 -6.98 -17.90
N THR A 263 -1.05 -7.67 -19.00
CA THR A 263 -0.66 -7.21 -20.34
C THR A 263 -1.47 -5.96 -20.60
N HIS A 264 -0.80 -4.81 -20.61
CA HIS A 264 -1.40 -3.58 -21.11
C HIS A 264 -1.76 -3.78 -22.59
N GLU A 265 -3.04 -4.01 -22.87
CA GLU A 265 -3.68 -3.65 -24.15
C GLU A 265 -4.43 -2.31 -23.97
#